data_AF-A0A2T3KBM4-F1
#
_entry.id   AF-A0A2T3KBM4-F1
#
_cell.length_a   1.000
_cell.length_b   1.000
_cell.length_c   1.000
_cell.angle_alpha   90.00
_cell.angle_beta   90.00
_cell.angle_gamma   90.00
#
_symmetry.space_group_name_H-M   'P 1'
#
loop_
_entity.id
_entity.type
_entity.pdbx_description
1 polymer ?
#
loop_
_entity_poly.entity_id
_entity_poly.type
_entity_poly.pdbx_seq_one_letter_code
_entity_poly.pdbx_strand_id
1 'polypeptide(L)'
;MVMLNNIAILTILLTILLLSTTVRATEITGCAVKKQEIKIQISYAKEYNNTHQLKGLQKALAEVNFHCTDESLKAKQLKNIANKEKKVEERKQELIEAKENGKINKINNKERKLQEAIDELKDAKNTYLHYFK
;
A
#
# COMPACT_ATOMS: atom_id res chain seq x y z
N MET A 1 -26.42 -51.56 -31.24
CA MET A 1 -26.82 -50.69 -30.11
C MET A 1 -25.72 -50.58 -29.03
N VAL A 2 -24.43 -50.52 -29.41
CA VAL A 2 -23.30 -50.33 -28.46
C VAL A 2 -22.46 -49.09 -28.83
N MET A 3 -22.49 -48.66 -30.10
CA MET A 3 -21.79 -47.46 -30.59
C MET A 3 -22.46 -46.14 -30.15
N LEU A 4 -23.79 -46.12 -29.94
CA LEU A 4 -24.50 -44.92 -29.45
C LEU A 4 -24.15 -44.59 -27.99
N ASN A 5 -23.87 -45.61 -27.17
CA ASN A 5 -23.60 -45.46 -25.74
C ASN A 5 -22.19 -44.88 -25.49
N ASN A 6 -21.19 -45.29 -26.29
CA ASN A 6 -19.83 -44.73 -26.21
C ASN A 6 -19.73 -43.28 -26.74
N ILE A 7 -20.49 -42.93 -27.79
CA ILE A 7 -20.52 -41.56 -28.32
C ILE A 7 -21.19 -40.61 -27.32
N ALA A 8 -22.25 -41.05 -26.63
CA ALA A 8 -22.90 -40.29 -25.57
C ALA A 8 -21.97 -40.05 -24.36
N ILE A 9 -21.12 -41.03 -24.01
CA ILE A 9 -20.13 -40.88 -22.93
C ILE A 9 -19.02 -39.88 -23.33
N LEU A 10 -18.60 -39.87 -24.60
CA LEU A 10 -17.57 -38.96 -25.11
C LEU A 10 -18.05 -37.49 -25.18
N THR A 11 -19.35 -37.28 -25.48
CA THR A 11 -19.95 -35.93 -25.52
C THR A 11 -20.24 -35.37 -24.12
N ILE A 12 -20.52 -36.22 -23.14
CA ILE A 12 -20.71 -35.82 -21.73
C ILE A 12 -19.38 -35.38 -21.09
N LEU A 13 -18.25 -36.01 -21.44
CA LEU A 13 -16.93 -35.59 -20.91
C LEU A 13 -16.45 -34.24 -21.47
N LEU A 14 -16.81 -33.89 -22.70
CA LEU A 14 -16.31 -32.68 -23.37
C LEU A 14 -17.04 -31.39 -22.93
N THR A 15 -18.23 -31.50 -22.33
CA THR A 15 -19.05 -30.35 -21.90
C THR A 15 -18.70 -29.83 -20.51
N ILE A 16 -17.91 -30.55 -19.72
CA ILE A 16 -17.54 -30.16 -18.34
C ILE A 16 -16.40 -29.12 -18.30
N LEU A 17 -15.70 -28.87 -19.43
CA LEU A 17 -14.50 -28.03 -19.46
C LEU A 17 -14.77 -26.50 -19.57
N LEU A 18 -16.02 -26.04 -19.67
CA LEU A 18 -16.31 -24.64 -20.03
C LEU A 18 -16.92 -23.76 -18.92
N LEU A 19 -17.03 -24.23 -17.68
CA LEU A 19 -17.45 -23.38 -16.55
C LEU A 19 -16.24 -22.86 -15.75
N SER A 20 -15.34 -22.15 -16.41
CA SER A 20 -14.39 -21.26 -15.73
C SER A 20 -15.13 -19.98 -15.36
N THR A 21 -15.88 -19.98 -14.26
CA THR A 21 -16.43 -18.73 -13.71
C THR A 21 -15.27 -17.85 -13.27
N THR A 22 -15.01 -16.75 -13.98
CA THR A 22 -14.04 -15.75 -13.55
C THR A 22 -14.59 -15.06 -12.30
N VAL A 23 -14.08 -15.45 -11.14
CA VAL A 23 -14.33 -14.69 -9.91
C VAL A 23 -13.58 -13.37 -10.05
N ARG A 24 -14.30 -12.31 -10.40
CA ARG A 24 -13.76 -10.94 -10.30
C ARG A 24 -13.64 -10.61 -8.82
N ALA A 25 -12.42 -10.65 -8.30
CA ALA A 25 -12.15 -10.06 -7.00
C ALA A 25 -12.46 -8.56 -7.12
N THR A 26 -13.37 -8.05 -6.28
CA THR A 26 -13.54 -6.62 -6.13
C THR A 26 -12.25 -6.06 -5.54
N GLU A 27 -11.55 -5.24 -6.31
CA GLU A 27 -10.38 -4.52 -5.80
C GLU A 27 -10.83 -3.65 -4.63
N ILE A 28 -10.22 -3.88 -3.47
CA ILE A 28 -10.48 -3.07 -2.28
C ILE A 28 -9.54 -1.87 -2.30
N THR A 29 -10.02 -0.71 -1.82
CA THR A 29 -9.23 0.52 -1.71
C THR A 29 -9.43 1.16 -0.33
N GLY A 30 -8.66 2.22 -0.07
CA GLY A 30 -8.74 3.07 1.11
C GLY A 30 -8.66 2.30 2.43
N CYS A 31 -9.66 2.52 3.27
CA CYS A 31 -9.75 1.93 4.61
C CYS A 31 -9.89 0.40 4.58
N ALA A 32 -10.45 -0.18 3.51
CA ALA A 32 -10.55 -1.62 3.36
C ALA A 32 -9.17 -2.26 3.21
N VAL A 33 -8.29 -1.69 2.37
CA VAL A 33 -6.88 -2.12 2.24
C VAL A 33 -6.20 -2.05 3.61
N LYS A 34 -6.27 -0.89 4.26
CA LYS A 34 -5.66 -0.68 5.59
C LYS A 34 -6.14 -1.70 6.63
N LYS A 35 -7.43 -2.03 6.62
CA LYS A 35 -8.01 -3.06 7.51
C LYS A 35 -7.46 -4.45 7.19
N GLN A 36 -7.33 -4.81 5.92
CA GLN A 36 -6.77 -6.10 5.51
C GLN A 36 -5.30 -6.23 5.94
N GLU A 37 -4.49 -5.20 5.77
CA GLU A 37 -3.08 -5.20 6.21
C GLU A 37 -2.94 -5.46 7.71
N ILE A 38 -3.74 -4.78 8.53
CA ILE A 38 -3.72 -4.99 9.98
C ILE A 38 -4.13 -6.42 10.33
N LYS A 39 -5.13 -7.00 9.63
CA LYS A 39 -5.52 -8.40 9.83
C LYS A 39 -4.40 -9.38 9.48
N ILE A 40 -3.67 -9.13 8.39
CA ILE A 40 -2.50 -9.94 8.01
C ILE A 40 -1.43 -9.85 9.10
N GLN A 41 -1.11 -8.65 9.59
CA GLN A 41 -0.15 -8.48 10.68
C GLN A 41 -0.61 -9.17 11.98
N ILE A 42 -1.91 -9.16 12.28
CA ILE A 42 -2.47 -9.92 13.41
C ILE A 42 -2.25 -11.42 13.23
N SER A 43 -2.43 -11.94 12.01
CA SER A 43 -2.16 -13.36 11.71
C SER A 43 -0.71 -13.71 12.02
N TYR A 44 0.24 -12.92 11.52
CA TYR A 44 1.65 -13.12 11.80
C TYR A 44 1.99 -13.00 13.29
N ALA A 45 1.46 -11.98 13.98
CA ALA A 45 1.71 -11.82 15.41
C ALA A 45 1.19 -12.99 16.24
N LYS A 46 0.06 -13.62 15.82
CA LYS A 46 -0.44 -14.85 16.44
C LYS A 46 0.45 -16.05 16.15
N GLU A 47 0.85 -16.23 14.90
CA GLU A 47 1.71 -17.33 14.47
C GLU A 47 3.04 -17.37 15.24
N TYR A 48 3.65 -16.20 15.46
CA TYR A 48 4.91 -16.06 16.18
C TYR A 48 4.75 -15.76 17.68
N ASN A 49 3.56 -15.91 18.26
CA ASN A 49 3.28 -15.65 19.68
C ASN A 49 3.74 -14.27 20.19
N ASN A 50 3.71 -13.25 19.34
CA ASN A 50 4.07 -11.87 19.70
C ASN A 50 2.87 -11.15 20.33
N THR A 51 2.62 -11.44 21.61
CA THR A 51 1.45 -10.94 22.35
C THR A 51 1.40 -9.42 22.49
N HIS A 52 2.55 -8.77 22.65
CA HIS A 52 2.62 -7.31 22.73
C HIS A 52 2.21 -6.65 21.41
N GLN A 53 2.80 -7.11 20.30
CA GLN A 53 2.44 -6.63 18.97
C GLN A 53 0.96 -6.90 18.66
N LEU A 54 0.47 -8.11 18.98
CA LEU A 54 -0.92 -8.49 18.78
C LEU A 54 -1.89 -7.51 19.46
N LYS A 55 -1.63 -7.13 20.73
CA LYS A 55 -2.47 -6.17 21.46
C LYS A 55 -2.50 -4.80 20.78
N GLY A 56 -1.34 -4.32 20.31
CA GLY A 56 -1.25 -3.06 19.56
C GLY A 56 -2.03 -3.11 18.25
N LEU A 57 -1.89 -4.21 17.49
CA LEU A 57 -2.59 -4.40 16.23
C LEU A 57 -4.11 -4.54 16.39
N GLN A 58 -4.58 -5.20 17.44
CA GLN A 58 -6.01 -5.27 17.77
C GLN A 58 -6.59 -3.88 18.06
N LYS A 59 -5.86 -3.04 18.81
CA LYS A 59 -6.25 -1.64 19.03
C LYS A 59 -6.28 -0.85 17.73
N ALA A 60 -5.26 -1.01 16.87
CA ALA A 60 -5.22 -0.35 15.56
C ALA A 60 -6.37 -0.79 14.65
N LEU A 61 -6.74 -2.07 14.68
CA LEU A 61 -7.87 -2.60 13.93
C LEU A 61 -9.20 -2.00 14.41
N ALA A 62 -9.39 -1.89 15.73
CA ALA A 62 -10.56 -1.25 16.31
C ALA A 62 -10.65 0.22 15.88
N GLU A 63 -9.55 0.97 15.98
CA GLU A 63 -9.47 2.36 15.53
C GLU A 63 -9.86 2.52 14.06
N VAL A 64 -9.35 1.65 13.19
CA VAL A 64 -9.70 1.67 11.76
C VAL A 64 -11.18 1.35 11.54
N ASN A 65 -11.74 0.41 12.29
CA ASN A 65 -13.16 0.08 12.17
C ASN A 65 -14.08 1.23 12.62
N PHE A 66 -13.69 2.00 13.62
CA PHE A 66 -14.53 3.07 14.18
C PHE A 66 -14.34 4.43 13.49
N HIS A 67 -13.13 4.74 13.04
CA HIS A 67 -12.77 6.10 12.65
C HIS A 67 -12.24 6.25 11.23
N CYS A 68 -11.96 5.14 10.52
CA CYS A 68 -11.46 5.24 9.16
C CYS A 68 -12.61 5.48 8.17
N THR A 69 -12.49 6.57 7.40
CA THR A 69 -13.29 6.84 6.20
C THR A 69 -12.32 7.07 5.05
N ASP A 70 -12.70 6.71 3.83
CA ASP A 70 -11.81 6.85 2.67
C ASP A 70 -11.45 8.31 2.42
N GLU A 71 -12.39 9.22 2.66
CA GLU A 71 -12.19 10.67 2.57
C GLU A 71 -11.15 11.16 3.58
N SER A 72 -11.29 10.78 4.86
CA SER A 72 -10.34 11.18 5.90
C SER A 72 -8.95 10.59 5.67
N LEU A 73 -8.86 9.35 5.20
CA LEU A 73 -7.59 8.71 4.85
C LEU A 73 -6.95 9.41 3.64
N LYS A 74 -7.72 9.69 2.59
CA LYS A 74 -7.24 10.39 1.39
C LYS A 74 -6.74 11.78 1.74
N ALA A 75 -7.52 12.55 2.50
CA ALA A 75 -7.14 13.88 2.97
C ALA A 75 -5.84 13.84 3.79
N LYS A 76 -5.68 12.86 4.69
CA LYS A 76 -4.46 12.67 5.48
C LYS A 76 -3.25 12.39 4.58
N GLN A 77 -3.38 11.51 3.59
CA GLN A 77 -2.28 11.16 2.68
C GLN A 77 -1.90 12.33 1.77
N LEU A 78 -2.88 13.06 1.20
CA LEU A 78 -2.62 14.24 0.39
C LEU A 78 -1.95 15.36 1.20
N LYS A 79 -2.37 15.58 2.45
CA LYS A 79 -1.69 16.51 3.37
C LYS A 79 -0.25 16.09 3.63
N ASN A 80 0.01 14.79 3.81
CA ASN A 80 1.36 14.29 3.99
C ASN A 80 2.22 14.54 2.75
N ILE A 81 1.72 14.24 1.54
CA ILE A 81 2.40 14.54 0.28
C ILE A 81 2.73 16.04 0.18
N ALA A 82 1.75 16.92 0.40
CA ALA A 82 1.96 18.37 0.34
C ALA A 82 3.05 18.84 1.32
N ASN A 83 3.07 18.30 2.55
CA ASN A 83 4.12 18.61 3.51
C ASN A 83 5.51 18.14 3.05
N LYS A 84 5.60 16.96 2.40
CA LYS A 84 6.86 16.45 1.85
C LYS A 84 7.32 17.25 0.63
N GLU A 85 6.41 17.68 -0.23
CA GLU A 85 6.71 18.59 -1.35
C GLU A 85 7.27 19.91 -0.85
N LYS A 86 6.64 20.50 0.17
CA LYS A 86 7.17 21.70 0.82
C LYS A 86 8.57 21.46 1.40
N LYS A 87 8.80 20.33 2.06
CA LYS A 87 10.13 19.97 2.62
C LYS A 87 11.19 19.87 1.52
N VAL A 88 10.86 19.32 0.35
CA VAL A 88 11.77 19.27 -0.80
C VAL A 88 12.13 20.68 -1.25
N GLU A 89 11.16 21.56 -1.41
CA GLU A 89 11.43 22.96 -1.81
C GLU A 89 12.29 23.70 -0.78
N GLU A 90 12.02 23.54 0.52
CA GLU A 90 12.86 24.10 1.59
C GLU A 90 14.31 23.60 1.51
N ARG A 91 14.52 22.29 1.31
CA ARG A 91 15.87 21.72 1.20
C ARG A 91 16.59 22.15 -0.09
N LYS A 92 15.87 22.38 -1.19
CA LYS A 92 16.44 22.97 -2.41
C LYS A 92 16.96 24.38 -2.15
N GLN A 93 16.18 25.23 -1.49
CA GLN A 93 16.62 26.59 -1.15
C GLN A 93 17.84 26.58 -0.23
N GLU A 94 17.83 25.76 0.82
CA GLU A 94 18.99 25.61 1.70
C GLU A 94 20.26 25.11 0.99
N LEU A 95 20.10 24.31 -0.07
CA LEU A 95 21.22 23.87 -0.89
C LEU A 95 21.75 25.01 -1.77
N ILE A 96 20.87 25.82 -2.37
CA ILE A 96 21.24 27.01 -3.15
C ILE A 96 22.07 27.96 -2.27
N GLU A 97 21.56 28.33 -1.09
CA GLU A 97 22.27 29.19 -0.14
C GLU A 97 23.63 28.61 0.29
N ALA A 98 23.72 27.28 0.45
CA ALA A 98 24.97 26.61 0.78
C ALA A 98 25.96 26.60 -0.39
N LYS A 99 25.48 26.58 -1.64
CA LYS A 99 26.33 26.64 -2.84
C LYS A 99 26.91 28.02 -3.08
N GLU A 100 26.21 29.08 -2.68
CA GLU A 100 26.71 30.46 -2.79
C GLU A 100 27.84 30.76 -1.79
N ASN A 101 27.67 30.36 -0.53
CA ASN A 101 28.48 30.87 0.58
C ASN A 101 29.08 29.78 1.50
N GLY A 102 28.90 28.50 1.16
CA GLY A 102 29.21 27.38 2.04
C GLY A 102 30.50 26.64 1.73
N LYS A 103 31.09 26.02 2.76
CA LYS A 103 32.18 25.04 2.60
C LYS A 103 31.64 23.76 1.94
N ILE A 104 32.50 23.03 1.23
CA ILE A 104 32.17 21.76 0.54
C ILE A 104 31.39 20.79 1.46
N ASN A 105 31.85 20.58 2.69
CA ASN A 105 31.15 19.69 3.63
C ASN A 105 29.71 20.13 3.94
N LYS A 106 29.43 21.43 3.97
CA LYS A 106 28.08 21.97 4.17
C LYS A 106 27.20 21.70 2.94
N ILE A 107 27.76 21.87 1.74
CA ILE A 107 27.07 21.58 0.47
C ILE A 107 26.70 20.10 0.43
N ASN A 108 27.65 19.19 0.64
CA ASN A 108 27.41 17.73 0.64
C ASN A 108 26.32 17.32 1.64
N ASN A 109 26.32 17.93 2.83
CA ASN A 109 25.29 17.68 3.83
C ASN A 109 23.89 18.15 3.37
N LYS A 110 23.81 19.28 2.67
CA LYS A 110 22.54 19.79 2.13
C LYS A 110 22.05 18.96 0.95
N GLU A 111 22.95 18.49 0.08
CA GLU A 111 22.61 17.58 -1.02
C GLU A 111 22.02 16.26 -0.50
N ARG A 112 22.66 15.65 0.51
CA ARG A 112 22.12 14.46 1.18
C ARG A 112 20.73 14.71 1.76
N LYS A 113 20.53 15.82 2.48
CA LYS A 113 19.21 16.16 3.06
C LYS A 113 18.13 16.43 2.02
N LEU A 114 18.51 16.98 0.86
CA LEU A 114 17.60 17.13 -0.26
C LEU A 114 17.20 15.76 -0.82
N GLN A 115 18.17 14.86 -1.02
CA GLN A 115 17.88 13.50 -1.49
C GLN A 115 16.95 12.76 -0.52
N GLU A 116 17.22 12.81 0.78
CA GLU A 116 16.34 12.23 1.82
C GLU A 116 14.91 12.80 1.73
N ALA A 117 14.74 14.10 1.50
CA ALA A 117 13.42 14.70 1.35
C ALA A 117 12.69 14.23 0.08
N ILE A 118 13.42 14.01 -1.02
CA ILE A 118 12.88 13.48 -2.28
C ILE A 118 12.44 12.03 -2.09
N ASP A 119 13.24 11.22 -1.39
CA ASP A 119 12.91 9.82 -1.11
C ASP A 119 11.68 9.72 -0.20
N GLU A 120 11.62 10.53 0.88
CA GLU A 120 10.44 10.61 1.74
C GLU A 120 9.16 11.06 0.99
N LEU A 121 9.30 11.96 -0.01
CA LEU A 121 8.18 12.36 -0.86
C LEU A 121 7.71 11.20 -1.76
N LYS A 122 8.66 10.47 -2.36
CA LYS A 122 8.38 9.29 -3.18
C LYS A 122 7.65 8.23 -2.36
N ASP A 123 8.10 7.96 -1.14
CA ASP A 123 7.46 7.01 -0.23
C ASP A 123 6.05 7.46 0.16
N ALA A 124 5.82 8.75 0.39
CA ALA A 124 4.48 9.27 0.63
C ALA A 124 3.54 9.08 -0.57
N LYS A 125 4.03 9.32 -1.80
CA LYS A 125 3.28 9.09 -3.05
C LYS A 125 2.99 7.61 -3.26
N ASN A 126 3.97 6.74 -3.03
CA ASN A 126 3.79 5.29 -3.12
C ASN A 126 2.77 4.80 -2.08
N THR A 127 2.83 5.31 -0.85
CA THR A 127 1.86 4.99 0.21
C THR A 127 0.44 5.40 -0.19
N TYR A 128 0.29 6.59 -0.79
CA TYR A 128 -1.01 7.01 -1.33
C TYR A 128 -1.53 6.06 -2.41
N LEU A 129 -0.67 5.72 -3.37
CA LEU A 129 -1.02 4.78 -4.45
C LEU A 129 -1.38 3.40 -3.89
N HIS A 130 -0.65 2.91 -2.90
CA HIS A 130 -0.94 1.64 -2.27
C HIS A 130 -2.37 1.56 -1.68
N TYR A 131 -2.86 2.66 -1.11
CA TYR A 131 -4.22 2.71 -0.59
C TYR A 131 -5.29 2.99 -1.64
N PHE A 132 -4.99 3.74 -2.70
CA PHE A 132 -6.03 4.29 -3.60
C PHE A 132 -5.83 3.98 -5.09
N LYS A 133 -4.96 3.05 -5.43
CA LYS A 133 -4.74 2.58 -6.81
C LYS A 133 -5.68 1.42 -7.17
#